data_AF-A0A6J4T4G3-F1
#
_entry.id   AF-A0A6J4T4G3-F1
#
_cell.length_a   1.000
_cell.length_b   1.000
_cell.length_c   1.000
_cell.angle_alpha   90.00
_cell.angle_beta   90.00
_cell.angle_gamma   90.00
#
_symmetry.space_group_name_H-M   'P 1'
#
loop_
_entity.id
_entity.type
_entity.pdbx_description
1 polymer ?
#
loop_
_entity_poly.entity_id
_entity_poly.type
_entity_poly.pdbx_seq_one_letter_code
_entity_poly.pdbx_strand_id
1 'polypeptide(L)'
;MSIPRPPSGAPPPAVAELGGQRLDLVVLARGVCDRYHAHYPDEQERYGEAGRDWCRHDNQWLLSWAVGDVLGVTDLDEQARWLARVLRGRNFPIDRLAHDLRLAGDVVLERLAPQQGTALADVLRRAALAVDALTVA
;
A
#
# COMPACT_ATOMS: atom_id res chain seq x y z
N MET A 1 7.88 -23.15 0.09
CA MET A 1 6.79 -22.34 0.68
C MET A 1 5.51 -22.69 -0.05
N SER A 2 4.36 -22.74 0.64
CA SER A 2 3.06 -22.94 -0.02
C SER A 2 2.56 -21.60 -0.56
N ILE A 3 2.02 -21.57 -1.77
CA ILE A 3 1.44 -20.37 -2.39
C ILE A 3 0.28 -19.87 -1.51
N PRO A 4 0.18 -18.56 -1.24
CA PRO A 4 -0.93 -18.03 -0.46
C PRO A 4 -2.27 -18.30 -1.14
N ARG A 5 -3.32 -18.55 -0.35
CA ARG A 5 -4.69 -18.52 -0.87
C ARG A 5 -5.07 -17.08 -1.24
N PRO A 6 -6.03 -16.86 -2.15
CA PRO A 6 -6.54 -15.53 -2.46
C PRO A 6 -7.00 -14.75 -1.21
N PRO A 7 -7.12 -13.42 -1.29
CA PRO A 7 -7.66 -12.59 -0.23
C PRO A 7 -8.98 -13.14 0.34
N SER A 8 -9.07 -13.16 1.67
CA SER A 8 -10.28 -13.52 2.41
C SER A 8 -10.48 -12.55 3.56
N GLY A 9 -11.74 -12.34 3.96
CA GLY A 9 -12.12 -11.33 4.96
C GLY A 9 -12.89 -10.17 4.34
N ALA A 10 -12.76 -8.98 4.92
CA ALA A 10 -13.44 -7.79 4.43
C ALA A 10 -12.92 -7.37 3.05
N PRO A 11 -13.82 -7.03 2.10
CA PRO A 11 -13.38 -6.47 0.82
C PRO A 11 -12.70 -5.11 1.07
N PRO A 12 -11.64 -4.80 0.31
CA PRO A 12 -10.95 -3.53 0.45
C PRO A 12 -11.80 -2.40 -0.17
N PRO A 13 -11.69 -1.15 0.32
CA PRO A 13 -12.41 -0.03 -0.25
C PRO A 13 -12.04 0.17 -1.72
N ALA A 14 -13.04 0.27 -2.60
CA ALA A 14 -12.80 0.55 -4.02
C ALA A 14 -12.59 2.05 -4.29
N VAL A 15 -13.09 2.90 -3.39
CA VAL A 15 -13.11 4.36 -3.55
C VAL A 15 -12.88 5.05 -2.22
N ALA A 16 -12.34 6.27 -2.28
CA ALA A 16 -12.25 7.20 -1.16
C ALA A 16 -12.58 8.62 -1.62
N GLU A 17 -12.84 9.53 -0.69
CA GLU A 17 -13.10 10.93 -0.98
C GLU A 17 -12.07 11.84 -0.33
N LEU A 18 -11.53 12.79 -1.10
CA LEU A 18 -10.57 13.78 -0.60
C LEU A 18 -10.79 15.12 -1.29
N GLY A 19 -11.02 16.18 -0.51
CA GLY A 19 -11.28 17.52 -1.06
C GLY A 19 -12.52 17.59 -1.95
N GLY A 20 -13.55 16.79 -1.65
CA GLY A 20 -14.78 16.71 -2.44
C GLY A 20 -14.66 15.95 -3.77
N GLN A 21 -13.51 15.32 -4.04
CA GLN A 21 -13.33 14.46 -5.21
C GLN A 21 -13.25 12.99 -4.81
N ARG A 22 -13.83 12.15 -5.66
CA ARG A 22 -13.79 10.70 -5.53
C ARG A 22 -12.54 10.13 -6.19
N LEU A 23 -11.76 9.37 -5.43
CA LEU A 23 -10.56 8.68 -5.87
C LEU A 23 -10.87 7.21 -6.18
N ASP A 24 -10.39 6.70 -7.31
CA ASP A 24 -10.50 5.28 -7.67
C ASP A 24 -9.30 4.51 -7.10
N LEU A 25 -9.51 3.85 -5.95
CA LEU A 25 -8.44 3.13 -5.27
C LEU A 25 -8.03 1.86 -6.01
N VAL A 26 -8.92 1.28 -6.82
CA VAL A 26 -8.60 0.08 -7.62
C VAL A 26 -7.59 0.44 -8.70
N VAL A 27 -7.81 1.55 -9.41
CA VAL A 27 -6.90 2.03 -10.46
C VAL A 27 -5.55 2.46 -9.89
N LEU A 28 -5.56 3.14 -8.74
CA LEU A 28 -4.33 3.53 -8.05
C LEU A 28 -3.55 2.31 -7.56
N ALA A 29 -4.19 1.39 -6.82
CA ALA A 29 -3.56 0.18 -6.31
C ALA A 29 -2.98 -0.70 -7.43
N ARG A 30 -3.68 -0.82 -8.57
CA ARG A 30 -3.14 -1.49 -9.75
C ARG A 30 -1.86 -0.82 -10.24
N GLY A 31 -1.83 0.51 -10.30
CA GLY A 31 -0.63 1.27 -10.68
C GLY A 31 0.56 1.01 -9.74
N VAL A 32 0.30 0.89 -8.43
CA VAL A 32 1.35 0.54 -7.46
C VAL A 32 1.85 -0.88 -7.69
N CYS A 33 0.93 -1.86 -7.77
CA CYS A 33 1.29 -3.25 -7.97
C CYS A 33 2.05 -3.49 -9.28
N ASP A 34 1.69 -2.81 -10.37
CA ASP A 34 2.40 -2.95 -11.65
C ASP A 34 3.87 -2.50 -11.51
N ARG A 35 4.15 -1.40 -10.79
CA ARG A 35 5.51 -0.96 -10.49
C ARG A 35 6.23 -1.89 -9.54
N TYR A 36 5.55 -2.31 -8.47
CA TYR A 36 6.11 -3.22 -7.47
C TYR A 36 6.59 -4.53 -8.13
N HIS A 37 5.78 -5.13 -9.00
CA HIS A 37 6.16 -6.36 -9.71
C HIS A 37 7.29 -6.15 -10.73
N ALA A 38 7.43 -4.94 -11.30
CA ALA A 38 8.57 -4.61 -12.14
C ALA A 38 9.88 -4.55 -11.33
N HIS A 39 9.82 -4.07 -10.08
CA HIS A 39 10.97 -4.06 -9.17
C HIS A 39 11.29 -5.43 -8.57
N TYR A 40 10.27 -6.26 -8.34
CA TYR A 40 10.39 -7.56 -7.67
C TYR A 40 9.81 -8.70 -8.54
N PRO A 41 10.49 -9.07 -9.64
CA PRO A 41 10.00 -10.11 -10.54
C PRO A 41 9.91 -11.50 -9.87
N ASP A 42 10.63 -11.71 -8.76
CA ASP A 42 10.62 -12.95 -7.97
C ASP A 42 9.30 -13.18 -7.20
N GLU A 43 8.45 -12.17 -7.07
CA GLU A 43 7.13 -12.25 -6.43
C GLU A 43 6.23 -13.31 -7.08
N GLN A 44 6.29 -13.45 -8.41
CA GLN A 44 5.49 -14.43 -9.14
C GLN A 44 5.88 -15.86 -8.75
N GLU A 45 7.17 -16.13 -8.60
CA GLU A 45 7.66 -17.45 -8.16
C GLU A 45 7.29 -17.72 -6.70
N ARG A 46 7.42 -16.70 -5.84
CA ARG A 46 7.16 -16.81 -4.40
C ARG A 46 5.68 -16.97 -4.05
N TYR A 47 4.81 -16.18 -4.68
CA TYR A 47 3.43 -15.99 -4.24
C TYR A 47 2.38 -16.27 -5.31
N GLY A 48 2.79 -16.53 -6.56
CA GLY A 48 1.88 -16.84 -7.66
C GLY A 48 0.87 -15.73 -7.95
N GLU A 49 -0.24 -16.09 -8.61
CA GLU A 49 -1.32 -15.14 -8.92
C GLU A 49 -1.98 -14.55 -7.68
N ALA A 50 -2.12 -15.35 -6.61
CA ALA A 50 -2.67 -14.89 -5.35
C ALA A 50 -1.85 -13.74 -4.73
N GLY A 51 -0.53 -13.69 -4.99
CA GLY A 51 0.31 -12.55 -4.60
C GLY A 51 -0.13 -11.23 -5.23
N ARG A 52 -0.55 -11.25 -6.50
CA ARG A 52 -1.09 -10.07 -7.19
C ARG A 52 -2.41 -9.63 -6.58
N ASP A 53 -3.25 -10.57 -6.17
CA ASP A 53 -4.54 -10.27 -5.55
C ASP A 53 -4.36 -9.65 -4.17
N TRP A 54 -3.45 -10.20 -3.37
CA TRP A 54 -3.07 -9.61 -2.08
C TRP A 54 -2.43 -8.24 -2.23
N CYS A 55 -1.53 -8.05 -3.22
CA CYS A 55 -0.95 -6.74 -3.50
C CYS A 55 -2.03 -5.69 -3.72
N ARG A 56 -3.04 -5.98 -4.56
CA ARG A 56 -4.13 -5.03 -4.84
C ARG A 56 -4.99 -4.80 -3.60
N HIS A 57 -5.29 -5.87 -2.86
CA HIS A 57 -6.09 -5.79 -1.63
C HIS A 57 -5.44 -4.90 -0.57
N ASP A 58 -4.16 -5.14 -0.28
CA ASP A 58 -3.40 -4.39 0.71
C ASP A 58 -3.19 -2.93 0.27
N ASN A 59 -2.86 -2.68 -1.00
CA ASN A 59 -2.69 -1.33 -1.51
C ASN A 59 -3.98 -0.50 -1.48
N GLN A 60 -5.15 -1.10 -1.73
CA GLN A 60 -6.42 -0.40 -1.59
C GLN A 60 -6.67 0.03 -0.12
N TRP A 61 -6.33 -0.82 0.85
CA TRP A 61 -6.40 -0.44 2.27
C TRP A 61 -5.40 0.65 2.63
N LEU A 62 -4.14 0.52 2.20
CA LEU A 62 -3.09 1.53 2.45
C LEU A 62 -3.47 2.90 1.89
N LEU A 63 -3.98 2.96 0.66
CA LEU A 63 -4.43 4.21 0.05
C LEU A 63 -5.67 4.78 0.77
N SER A 64 -6.61 3.92 1.19
CA SER A 64 -7.77 4.36 1.98
C SER A 64 -7.35 4.92 3.34
N TRP A 65 -6.36 4.31 4.00
CA TRP A 65 -5.83 4.82 5.26
C TRP A 65 -5.03 6.10 5.08
N ALA A 66 -4.31 6.26 3.97
CA ALA A 66 -3.63 7.50 3.64
C ALA A 66 -4.62 8.66 3.47
N VAL A 67 -5.76 8.43 2.81
CA VAL A 67 -6.84 9.42 2.77
C VAL A 67 -7.37 9.72 4.17
N GLY A 68 -7.58 8.67 4.98
CA GLY A 68 -8.01 8.83 6.37
C GLY A 68 -7.03 9.65 7.21
N ASP A 69 -5.73 9.50 7.00
CA ASP A 69 -4.67 10.24 7.69
C ASP A 69 -4.66 11.72 7.29
N VAL A 70 -4.76 12.02 5.99
CA VAL A 70 -4.90 13.41 5.51
C VAL A 70 -6.16 14.07 6.08
N LEU A 71 -7.24 13.31 6.29
CA LEU A 71 -8.48 13.80 6.91
C LEU A 71 -8.47 13.80 8.45
N GLY A 72 -7.42 13.29 9.09
CA GLY A 72 -7.30 13.20 10.55
C GLY A 72 -8.19 12.16 11.22
N VAL A 73 -8.67 11.14 10.48
CA VAL A 73 -9.53 10.05 11.00
C VAL A 73 -8.81 8.73 11.20
N THR A 74 -7.61 8.56 10.64
CA THR A 74 -6.77 7.37 10.76
C THR A 74 -5.31 7.80 11.00
N ASP A 75 -4.53 7.02 11.72
CA ASP A 75 -3.06 7.16 11.75
C ASP A 75 -2.44 6.14 10.79
N LEU A 76 -1.92 6.60 9.65
CA LEU A 76 -1.34 5.69 8.66
C LEU A 76 -0.07 4.98 9.17
N ASP A 77 0.74 5.62 10.00
CA ASP A 77 1.99 5.03 10.51
C ASP A 77 1.67 3.87 11.44
N GLU A 78 0.65 4.00 12.30
CA GLU A 78 0.17 2.90 13.13
C GLU A 78 -0.37 1.72 12.30
N GLN A 79 -1.19 2.00 11.28
CA GLN A 79 -1.73 0.97 10.39
C GLN A 79 -0.63 0.26 9.60
N ALA A 80 0.32 1.02 9.04
CA ALA A 80 1.45 0.46 8.29
C ALA A 80 2.36 -0.40 9.18
N ARG A 81 2.63 0.03 10.43
CA ARG A 81 3.39 -0.77 11.40
C ARG A 81 2.64 -2.04 11.82
N TRP A 82 1.32 -1.98 11.97
CA TRP A 82 0.51 -3.18 12.21
C TRP A 82 0.60 -4.16 11.04
N LEU A 83 0.41 -3.68 9.81
CA LEU A 83 0.49 -4.51 8.62
C LEU A 83 1.88 -5.12 8.48
N ALA A 84 2.95 -4.36 8.73
CA ALA A 84 4.32 -4.86 8.74
C ALA A 84 4.51 -6.05 9.72
N ARG A 85 3.91 -6.00 10.91
CA ARG A 85 3.96 -7.13 11.86
C ARG A 85 3.21 -8.35 11.33
N VAL A 86 2.04 -8.16 10.73
CA VAL A 86 1.25 -9.24 10.11
C VAL A 86 2.04 -9.90 8.97
N LEU A 87 2.60 -9.09 8.08
CA LEU A 87 3.39 -9.54 6.93
C LEU A 87 4.69 -10.23 7.35
N ARG A 88 5.35 -9.74 8.41
CA ARG A 88 6.53 -10.38 8.99
C ARG A 88 6.21 -11.79 9.49
N GLY A 89 5.08 -11.96 10.19
CA GLY A 89 4.59 -13.27 10.62
C GLY A 89 4.30 -14.23 9.46
N ARG A 90 4.14 -13.71 8.24
CA ARG A 90 3.96 -14.47 6.99
C ARG A 90 5.25 -14.61 6.17
N ASN A 91 6.41 -14.27 6.75
CA ASN A 91 7.72 -14.27 6.09
C ASN A 91 7.79 -13.36 4.86
N PHE A 92 7.05 -12.26 4.84
CA PHE A 92 7.17 -11.23 3.83
C PHE A 92 8.37 -10.30 4.14
N PRO A 93 9.17 -9.91 3.13
CA PRO A 93 10.30 -8.98 3.30
C PRO A 93 9.81 -7.54 3.57
N ILE A 94 9.99 -7.06 4.81
CA ILE A 94 9.39 -5.79 5.27
C ILE A 94 9.99 -4.55 4.58
N ASP A 95 11.24 -4.62 4.14
CA ASP A 95 11.86 -3.60 3.29
C ASP A 95 11.07 -3.37 1.99
N ARG A 96 10.44 -4.43 1.45
CA ARG A 96 9.59 -4.30 0.26
C ARG A 96 8.27 -3.60 0.56
N LEU A 97 7.72 -3.72 1.77
CA LEU A 97 6.52 -2.94 2.16
C LEU A 97 6.84 -1.44 2.24
N ALA A 98 7.99 -1.08 2.82
CA ALA A 98 8.41 0.32 2.84
C ALA A 98 8.62 0.86 1.42
N HIS A 99 9.20 0.06 0.52
CA HIS A 99 9.32 0.45 -0.88
C HIS A 99 7.96 0.58 -1.59
N ASP A 100 7.03 -0.34 -1.36
CA ASP A 100 5.66 -0.29 -1.91
C ASP A 100 4.94 1.01 -1.52
N LEU A 101 5.06 1.45 -0.26
CA LEU A 101 4.53 2.74 0.21
C LEU A 101 5.14 3.94 -0.53
N ARG A 102 6.44 3.92 -0.86
CA ARG A 102 7.07 4.96 -1.68
C ARG A 102 6.54 4.95 -3.12
N LEU A 103 6.39 3.77 -3.72
CA LEU A 103 5.80 3.61 -5.04
C LEU A 103 4.36 4.12 -5.08
N ALA A 104 3.57 3.87 -4.02
CA ALA A 104 2.24 4.43 -3.86
C ALA A 104 2.28 5.96 -3.85
N GLY A 105 3.23 6.56 -3.13
CA GLY A 105 3.48 8.00 -3.14
C GLY A 105 3.75 8.57 -4.54
N ASP A 106 4.56 7.87 -5.35
CA ASP A 106 4.85 8.30 -6.71
C ASP A 106 3.63 8.15 -7.64
N VAL A 107 2.85 7.07 -7.49
CA VAL A 107 1.62 6.86 -8.26
C VAL A 107 0.59 7.94 -7.99
N VAL A 108 0.38 8.35 -6.73
CA VAL A 108 -0.60 9.40 -6.41
C VAL A 108 -0.16 10.78 -6.89
N LEU A 109 1.15 11.07 -6.89
CA LEU A 109 1.69 12.32 -7.46
C LEU A 109 1.43 12.44 -8.95
N GLU A 110 1.58 11.34 -9.69
CA GLU A 110 1.41 11.33 -11.13
C GLU A 110 -0.05 11.34 -11.57
N ARG A 111 -0.94 10.71 -10.79
CA ARG A 111 -2.32 10.42 -11.23
C ARG A 111 -3.39 11.32 -10.64
N LEU A 112 -3.10 12.05 -9.57
CA LEU A 112 -4.08 12.90 -8.90
C LEU A 112 -3.78 14.38 -9.14
N ALA A 113 -4.74 15.25 -8.79
CA ALA A 113 -4.51 16.68 -8.84
C ALA A 113 -3.34 17.07 -7.90
N PRO A 114 -2.54 18.10 -8.24
CA PRO A 114 -1.29 18.39 -7.54
C PRO A 114 -1.41 18.48 -6.02
N GLN A 115 -2.47 19.13 -5.51
CA GLN A 115 -2.66 19.30 -4.06
C GLN A 115 -2.96 17.95 -3.37
N GLN A 116 -3.82 17.12 -3.94
CA GLN A 116 -4.17 15.81 -3.38
C GLN A 116 -3.00 14.83 -3.49
N GLY A 117 -2.35 14.79 -4.66
CA GLY A 117 -1.21 13.93 -4.91
C GLY A 117 -0.06 14.23 -3.94
N THR A 118 0.24 15.51 -3.70
CA THR A 118 1.27 15.93 -2.73
C THR A 118 0.88 15.51 -1.31
N ALA A 119 -0.33 15.83 -0.85
CA ALA A 119 -0.77 15.49 0.50
C ALA A 119 -0.73 13.98 0.77
N LEU A 120 -1.19 13.16 -0.17
CA LEU A 120 -1.16 11.70 -0.03
C LEU A 120 0.26 11.14 -0.12
N ALA A 121 1.10 11.67 -1.00
CA ALA A 121 2.48 11.21 -1.13
C ALA A 121 3.31 11.50 0.12
N ASP A 122 3.09 12.64 0.78
CA ASP A 122 3.80 13.00 2.00
C ASP A 122 3.49 12.02 3.14
N VAL A 123 2.22 11.67 3.34
CA VAL A 123 1.84 10.70 4.39
C VAL A 123 2.30 9.28 4.04
N LEU A 124 2.23 8.86 2.77
CA LEU A 124 2.73 7.55 2.34
C LEU A 124 4.25 7.43 2.52
N ARG A 125 5.02 8.49 2.22
CA ARG A 125 6.47 8.52 2.45
C ARG A 125 6.81 8.53 3.94
N ARG A 126 6.05 9.25 4.76
CA ARG A 126 6.19 9.19 6.23
C ARG A 126 5.96 7.77 6.76
N ALA A 127 4.90 7.11 6.30
CA ALA A 127 4.61 5.73 6.66
C ALA A 127 5.70 4.76 6.21
N ALA A 128 6.30 4.97 5.03
CA ALA A 128 7.45 4.18 4.58
C ALA A 128 8.63 4.27 5.57
N LEU A 129 8.96 5.48 6.04
CA LEU A 129 10.01 5.68 7.06
C LEU A 129 9.65 5.00 8.39
N ALA A 130 8.38 5.03 8.79
CA ALA A 130 7.92 4.35 9.99
C ALA A 130 8.07 2.82 9.89
N VAL A 131 7.88 2.25 8.68
CA VAL A 131 8.11 0.82 8.41
C VAL A 131 9.61 0.50 8.34
N ASP A 132 10.42 1.33 7.68
CA ASP A 132 11.90 1.15 7.63
C ASP A 132 12.50 1.05 9.03
N ALA A 133 12.04 1.88 9.97
CA ALA A 133 12.50 1.89 11.35
C ALA A 133 12.29 0.53 12.07
N LEU A 134 11.36 -0.31 11.60
CA LEU A 134 11.13 -1.65 12.14
C LEU A 134 12.12 -2.71 11.61
N THR A 135 12.94 -2.39 10.61
CA THR A 135 13.91 -3.32 10.01
C THR A 135 15.31 -3.19 10.62
N VAL A 136 15.58 -2.06 11.28
CA VAL A 136 16.86 -1.75 11.94
C VAL A 136 16.86 -2.15 13.42
N ALA A 137 15.68 -2.40 13.99
CA ALA A 137 15.46 -2.79 15.39
C ALA A 137 15.40 -4.32 15.57
#